data_AF-A0A0E9WZF7-F1
#
_entry.id   AF-A0A0E9WZF7-F1
#
_cell.length_a   1.000
_cell.length_b   1.000
_cell.length_c   1.000
_cell.angle_alpha   90.00
_cell.angle_beta   90.00
_cell.angle_gamma   90.00
#
_symmetry.space_group_name_H-M   'P 1'
#
loop_
_entity.id
_entity.type
_entity.pdbx_description
1 polymer ?
#
loop_
_entity_poly.entity_id
_entity_poly.type
_entity_poly.pdbx_seq_one_letter_code
_entity_poly.pdbx_strand_id
1 'polypeptide(L)'
;MGPSNSVPGDQVQLTIANGNEDGYFSTQKMSTGGVIAVQRPIMRPRDFLLTVEMKLLRYGTPSIYVARIRVFVTQDLSSHQNSLSQV
;
A
#
# COMPACT_ATOMS: atom_id res chain seq x y z
N MET A 1 5.92 8.22 -17.30
CA MET A 1 4.48 8.53 -17.33
C MET A 1 3.98 8.55 -15.91
N GLY A 2 3.56 9.73 -15.40
CA GLY A 2 3.03 9.89 -14.04
C GLY A 2 1.60 9.35 -13.91
N PRO A 3 1.04 9.27 -12.70
CA PRO A 3 -0.29 8.72 -12.47
C PRO A 3 -1.31 9.45 -13.36
N SER A 4 -2.02 8.71 -14.20
CA SER A 4 -3.07 9.27 -15.05
C SER A 4 -4.11 9.93 -14.16
N ASN A 5 -4.47 11.18 -14.45
CA ASN A 5 -5.64 11.81 -13.87
C ASN A 5 -6.84 10.87 -14.01
N SER A 6 -7.62 10.74 -12.94
CA SER A 6 -8.87 9.97 -12.96
C SER A 6 -9.95 10.75 -13.69
N VAL A 7 -10.73 10.03 -14.48
CA VAL A 7 -11.75 10.56 -15.36
C VAL A 7 -13.12 10.13 -14.81
N PRO A 8 -14.15 10.99 -14.82
CA PRO A 8 -15.50 10.59 -14.44
C PRO A 8 -15.96 9.34 -15.21
N GLY A 9 -16.45 8.33 -14.47
CA GLY A 9 -16.87 7.05 -15.05
C GLY A 9 -15.78 5.96 -15.05
N ASP A 10 -14.55 6.29 -14.66
CA ASP A 10 -13.51 5.28 -14.43
C ASP A 10 -13.95 4.28 -13.36
N GLN A 11 -13.79 2.99 -13.64
CA GLN A 11 -13.89 1.95 -12.63
C GLN A 11 -12.49 1.44 -12.30
N VAL A 12 -12.04 1.73 -11.09
CA VAL A 12 -10.76 1.26 -10.57
C VAL A 12 -10.99 0.14 -9.57
N GLN A 13 -10.26 -0.96 -9.75
CA GLN A 13 -10.14 -2.05 -8.78
C GLN A 13 -8.66 -2.24 -8.45
N LEU A 14 -8.32 -2.16 -7.17
CA LEU A 14 -6.96 -2.40 -6.65
C LEU A 14 -6.93 -3.74 -5.92
N THR A 15 -5.89 -4.54 -6.12
CA THR A 15 -5.72 -5.84 -5.45
C THR A 15 -4.24 -6.10 -5.16
N ILE A 16 -3.94 -6.65 -3.98
CA ILE A 16 -2.60 -7.16 -3.68
C ILE A 16 -2.54 -8.61 -4.17
N ALA A 17 -1.79 -8.85 -5.23
CA ALA A 17 -1.66 -10.15 -5.88
C ALA A 17 -0.62 -11.06 -5.21
N ASN A 18 0.37 -10.50 -4.50
CA ASN A 18 1.44 -11.25 -3.82
C ASN A 18 2.12 -10.40 -2.72
N GLY A 19 2.79 -11.04 -1.75
CA GLY A 19 3.60 -10.41 -0.72
C GLY A 19 2.83 -10.00 0.55
N ASN A 20 1.58 -10.45 0.66
CA ASN A 20 0.67 -10.16 1.78
C ASN A 20 0.00 -11.43 2.31
N GLU A 21 0.74 -12.53 2.33
CA GLU A 21 0.26 -13.85 2.72
C GLU A 21 -0.29 -13.86 4.16
N ASP A 22 0.32 -13.06 5.03
CA ASP A 22 -0.06 -12.94 6.45
C ASP A 22 -1.16 -11.88 6.71
N GLY A 23 -1.66 -11.22 5.65
CA GLY A 23 -2.76 -10.26 5.73
C GLY A 23 -2.44 -8.95 6.47
N TYR A 24 -1.20 -8.47 6.41
CA TYR A 24 -0.80 -7.19 7.02
C TYR A 24 -1.36 -5.97 6.33
N PHE A 25 -1.59 -6.06 5.02
CA PHE A 25 -2.03 -4.96 4.17
C PHE A 25 -3.44 -5.21 3.63
N SER A 26 -4.18 -4.13 3.39
CA SER A 26 -5.43 -4.14 2.63
C SER A 26 -5.46 -3.07 1.57
N THR A 27 -6.35 -3.23 0.60
CA THR A 27 -6.65 -2.23 -0.42
C THR A 27 -7.98 -1.57 -0.14
N GLN A 28 -8.02 -0.25 -0.21
CA GLN A 28 -9.25 0.54 -0.14
C GLN A 28 -9.42 1.31 -1.44
N LYS A 29 -10.63 1.26 -2.03
CA LYS A 29 -10.96 2.04 -3.22
C LYS A 29 -11.10 3.51 -2.86
N MET A 30 -10.51 4.38 -3.68
CA MET A 30 -10.73 5.83 -3.62
C MET A 30 -11.38 6.33 -4.91
N SER A 31 -11.88 7.56 -4.90
CA SER A 31 -12.52 8.20 -6.07
C SER A 31 -11.60 8.27 -7.29
N THR A 32 -10.28 8.34 -7.08
CA THR A 32 -9.29 8.50 -8.14
C THR A 32 -8.17 7.43 -8.14
N GLY A 33 -8.42 6.29 -7.49
CA GLY A 33 -7.41 5.25 -7.35
C GLY A 33 -7.70 4.30 -6.19
N GLY A 34 -6.67 3.99 -5.41
CA GLY A 34 -6.80 3.21 -4.19
C GLY A 34 -5.62 3.41 -3.24
N VAL A 35 -5.84 3.05 -1.99
CA VAL A 35 -4.84 3.10 -0.91
C VAL A 35 -4.50 1.68 -0.50
N ILE A 36 -3.23 1.46 -0.18
CA ILE A 36 -2.76 0.28 0.53
C ILE A 36 -2.53 0.68 1.97
N ALA A 37 -3.28 0.09 2.89
CA ALA A 37 -3.21 0.39 4.32
C ALA A 37 -2.65 -0.79 5.10
N VAL A 38 -1.89 -0.52 6.16
CA VAL A 38 -1.59 -1.53 7.17
C VAL A 38 -2.86 -1.77 7.98
N GLN A 39 -3.36 -3.00 7.97
CA GLN A 39 -4.59 -3.39 8.68
C GLN A 39 -4.34 -4.24 9.93
N ARG A 40 -3.11 -4.69 10.14
CA ARG A 40 -2.69 -5.48 11.29
C ARG A 40 -1.34 -4.97 11.82
N PRO A 41 -1.14 -4.90 13.15
CA PRO A 41 0.14 -4.50 13.72
C PRO A 41 1.31 -5.38 13.28
N ILE A 42 2.42 -4.76 12.86
CA ILE A 42 3.68 -5.42 12.49
C ILE A 42 4.62 -5.32 13.69
N MET A 43 4.68 -6.38 14.50
CA MET A 43 5.31 -6.35 15.84
C MET A 43 6.85 -6.41 15.82
N ARG A 44 7.45 -6.79 14.70
CA ARG A 44 8.91 -6.93 14.56
C ARG A 44 9.35 -6.32 13.23
N PRO A 45 10.59 -5.80 13.15
CA PRO A 45 11.17 -5.39 11.89
C PRO A 45 11.00 -6.48 10.84
N ARG A 46 10.47 -6.09 9.69
CA ARG A 46 10.17 -7.01 8.61
C ARG A 46 10.02 -6.22 7.32
N ASP A 47 10.55 -6.81 6.26
CA ASP A 47 10.42 -6.27 4.93
C ASP A 47 9.35 -7.04 4.15
N PHE A 48 8.65 -6.31 3.28
CA PHE A 48 7.61 -6.85 2.42
C PHE A 48 7.86 -6.42 0.98
N LEU A 49 7.56 -7.32 0.04
CA LEU A 49 7.53 -7.01 -1.39
C LEU A 49 6.13 -7.28 -1.91
N LEU A 50 5.31 -6.23 -1.97
CA LEU A 50 3.94 -6.32 -2.47
C LEU A 50 3.95 -6.29 -4.00
N THR A 51 3.24 -7.23 -4.61
CA THR A 51 2.82 -7.10 -6.02
C THR A 51 1.37 -6.65 -6.03
N VAL A 52 1.13 -5.50 -6.63
CA VAL A 52 -0.18 -4.84 -6.63
C VAL A 52 -0.65 -4.73 -8.07
N GLU A 53 -1.87 -5.18 -8.31
CA GLU A 53 -2.55 -5.04 -9.59
C GLU A 53 -3.63 -3.97 -9.48
N MET A 54 -3.71 -3.11 -10.50
CA MET A 54 -4.80 -2.17 -10.70
C MET A 54 -5.47 -2.48 -12.03
N LYS A 55 -6.76 -2.79 -11.98
CA LYS A 55 -7.63 -2.85 -13.17
C LYS A 55 -8.35 -1.52 -13.30
N LEU A 56 -8.22 -0.89 -14.46
CA LEU A 56 -8.91 0.33 -14.83
C LEU A 56 -9.81 0.04 -16.03
N LEU A 57 -11.11 0.30 -15.88
CA LEU A 57 -12.03 0.37 -17.01
C LEU A 57 -12.30 1.84 -17.32
N ARG A 58 -11.85 2.31 -18.48
CA ARG A 58 -12.04 3.69 -18.94
C ARG A 58 -12.71 3.69 -20.30
N TYR A 59 -13.88 4.33 -20.41
CA TYR A 59 -14.68 4.38 -21.64
C TYR A 59 -14.90 2.99 -22.27
N GLY A 60 -15.14 1.97 -21.44
CA GLY A 60 -15.30 0.59 -21.90
C GLY A 60 -14.00 -0.15 -22.28
N THR A 61 -12.85 0.52 -22.20
CA THR A 61 -11.54 -0.09 -22.49
C THR A 61 -10.87 -0.53 -21.18
N PRO A 62 -10.62 -1.84 -20.99
CA PRO A 62 -9.89 -2.32 -19.81
C PRO A 62 -8.38 -2.11 -19.97
N SER A 63 -7.72 -1.79 -18.87
CA SER A 63 -6.27 -1.73 -18.74
C SER A 63 -5.86 -2.33 -17.41
N ILE A 64 -4.71 -3.01 -17.41
CA ILE A 64 -4.14 -3.64 -16.22
C ILE A 64 -2.76 -3.03 -15.99
N TYR A 65 -2.53 -2.59 -14.76
CA TYR A 65 -1.26 -2.05 -14.32
C TYR A 65 -0.74 -2.89 -13.16
N VAL A 66 0.55 -3.18 -13.16
CA VAL A 66 1.21 -3.93 -12.08
C VAL A 66 2.31 -3.05 -11.48
N ALA A 67 2.29 -2.92 -10.16
CA ALA A 67 3.32 -2.25 -9.38
C ALA A 67 3.96 -3.22 -8.39
N ARG A 68 5.27 -3.09 -8.17
CA ARG A 68 5.99 -3.76 -7.09
C ARG A 68 6.40 -2.73 -6.06
N ILE A 69 5.93 -2.91 -4.82
CA ILE A 69 6.16 -1.98 -3.72
C ILE A 69 7.00 -2.68 -2.65
N ARG A 70 8.17 -2.11 -2.33
CA ARG A 70 8.97 -2.56 -1.18
C ARG A 70 8.61 -1.72 0.04
N VAL A 71 8.20 -2.40 1.10
CA VAL A 71 7.91 -1.78 2.40
C VAL A 71 8.94 -2.30 3.38
N PHE A 72 9.67 -1.39 4.01
CA PHE A 72 10.65 -1.70 5.06
C PHE A 72 10.07 -1.24 6.39
N VAL A 73 9.87 -2.18 7.32
CA VAL A 73 9.43 -1.86 8.68
C VAL A 73 10.63 -2.04 9.59
N THR A 74 11.07 -0.96 10.22
CA THR A 74 12.21 -0.93 11.13
C THR A 74 11.78 -0.68 12.56
N GLN A 75 12.65 -0.98 13.52
CA GLN A 75 12.43 -0.62 14.91
C GLN A 75 12.38 0.91 15.07
N ASP A 76 11.46 1.37 15.92
CA ASP A 76 11.47 2.76 16.35
C ASP A 76 12.51 2.94 17.46
N LEU A 77 13.63 3.55 17.09
CA LEU A 77 14.76 3.83 17.98
C LEU A 77 14.48 4.99 18.96
N SER A 78 13.38 5.73 18.79
CA SER A 78 13.06 6.91 19.63
C SER A 78 12.69 6.55 21.07
N SER A 79 12.33 5.30 21.34
CA SER A 79 11.97 4.81 22.68
C SER A 79 13.15 4.74 23.67
N HIS A 80 14.40 4.86 23.22
CA HIS A 80 15.59 4.83 24.09
C HIS A 80 16.09 6.21 24.57
N GLN A 81 15.51 7.33 24.13
CA GLN A 81 16.00 8.66 24.51
C GLN A 81 15.32 9.29 25.75
N ASN A 82 14.18 8.76 26.20
CA ASN A 82 13.41 9.36 27.30
C ASN A 82 13.86 8.98 28.72
N SER A 83 14.92 8.19 28.90
CA SER A 83 15.39 7.78 30.24
C SER A 83 16.55 8.61 30.78
N LEU A 84 17.05 9.62 30.06
CA LEU A 84 18.23 10.42 30.46
C LEU A 84 17.88 11.85 30.92
N SER A 85 16.60 12.17 31.14
CA SER A 85 16.17 13.53 31.54
C SER A 85 15.50 13.62 32.91
N GLN A 86 15.66 12.60 33.76
CA GLN A 86 15.22 12.65 35.16
C GLN A 86 16.39 12.36 36.11
N VAL A 87 17.30 13.32 36.29
CA VAL A 87 18.09 13.53 37.51
C VAL A 87 18.28 15.02 37.71
#